data_AF-A0A7V3SUL0-F1
#
_entry.id   AF-A0A7V3SUL0-F1
#
_cell.length_a   1.000
_cell.length_b   1.000
_cell.length_c   1.000
_cell.angle_alpha   90.00
_cell.angle_beta   90.00
_cell.angle_gamma   90.00
#
_symmetry.space_group_name_H-M   'P 1'
#
loop_
_entity.id
_entity.type
_entity.pdbx_description
1 polymer ?
#
loop_
_entity_poly.entity_id
_entity_poly.type
_entity_poly.pdbx_seq_one_letter_code
_entity_poly.pdbx_strand_id
1 'polypeptide(L)'
;MEITDDIKEAKDILQNIIKAKKTFRMYPKNNPVYTKVLNDSYSKFRDFFDYKDSYTLKISQNSITYDSEKIYYNPEKEDNLALFFFKDGLREITFKKGLTIEELEEFLRIISLDFDREVMDDVVTMLWERDFQNIQYVVDETFLIDIDEEEYESVSEKSIKDKITDVSDLMRAYEDGFKEDVTKPVSVVPLTDKDLQLLVKELEKDA
;
A
#
# COMPACT_ATOMS: atom_id res chain seq x y z
N MET A 1 -11.66 22.50 18.87
CA MET A 1 -12.70 22.30 17.85
C MET A 1 -13.83 21.52 18.48
N GLU A 2 -15.08 21.91 18.26
CA GLU A 2 -16.23 21.12 18.72
C GLU A 2 -16.41 19.90 17.80
N ILE A 3 -16.88 18.77 18.34
CA ILE A 3 -17.09 17.52 17.58
C ILE A 3 -17.94 17.76 16.32
N THR A 4 -18.90 18.68 16.41
CA THR A 4 -19.78 19.08 15.30
C THR A 4 -19.05 19.75 14.15
N ASP A 5 -17.96 20.47 14.41
CA ASP A 5 -17.17 21.14 13.39
C ASP A 5 -16.21 20.16 12.70
N ASP A 6 -15.64 19.20 13.45
CA ASP A 6 -14.85 18.09 12.88
C ASP A 6 -15.66 17.32 11.83
N ILE A 7 -16.93 17.00 12.13
CA ILE A 7 -17.82 16.28 11.21
C ILE A 7 -18.11 17.09 9.94
N LYS A 8 -18.27 18.42 10.05
CA LYS A 8 -18.49 19.27 8.88
C LYS A 8 -17.26 19.30 7.98
N GLU A 9 -16.07 19.47 8.57
CA GLU A 9 -14.83 19.48 7.80
C GLU A 9 -14.54 18.13 7.15
N ALA A 10 -14.75 17.03 7.87
CA ALA A 10 -14.71 15.67 7.34
C ALA A 10 -15.63 15.52 6.11
N LYS A 11 -16.89 15.97 6.24
CA LYS A 11 -17.84 15.95 5.13
C LYS A 11 -17.37 16.80 3.95
N ASP A 12 -16.80 17.96 4.20
CA ASP A 12 -16.28 18.88 3.17
C ASP A 12 -15.04 18.33 2.44
N ILE A 13 -14.19 17.59 3.14
CA ILE A 13 -13.05 16.85 2.56
C ILE A 13 -13.58 15.74 1.66
N LEU A 14 -14.51 14.91 2.15
CA LEU A 14 -15.09 13.83 1.36
C LEU A 14 -15.82 14.34 0.12
N GLN A 15 -16.56 15.44 0.23
CA GLN A 15 -17.17 16.08 -0.93
C GLN A 15 -16.13 16.59 -1.94
N ASN A 16 -14.97 17.04 -1.47
CA ASN A 16 -13.88 17.42 -2.37
C ASN A 16 -13.31 16.21 -3.09
N ILE A 17 -13.10 15.09 -2.40
CA ILE A 17 -12.67 13.82 -3.02
C ILE A 17 -13.63 13.40 -4.15
N ILE A 18 -14.94 13.45 -3.90
CA ILE A 18 -15.96 13.09 -4.92
C ILE A 18 -15.90 14.04 -6.12
N LYS A 19 -15.69 15.35 -5.89
CA LYS A 19 -15.51 16.32 -6.98
C LYS A 19 -14.22 16.06 -7.74
N ALA A 20 -13.12 15.83 -7.04
CA ALA A 20 -11.81 15.55 -7.59
C ALA A 20 -11.82 14.29 -8.47
N LYS A 21 -12.47 13.22 -8.02
CA LYS A 21 -12.71 12.01 -8.82
C LYS A 21 -13.30 12.34 -10.19
N LYS A 22 -14.37 13.15 -10.23
CA LYS A 22 -15.01 13.57 -11.50
C LYS A 22 -14.09 14.40 -12.37
N THR A 23 -13.38 15.36 -11.76
CA THR A 23 -12.44 16.22 -12.48
C THR A 23 -11.28 15.43 -13.08
N PHE A 24 -10.70 14.50 -12.32
CA PHE A 24 -9.58 13.65 -12.77
C PHE A 24 -10.00 12.73 -13.92
N ARG A 25 -11.27 12.29 -13.93
CA ARG A 25 -11.84 11.54 -15.05
C ARG A 25 -12.06 12.41 -16.29
N MET A 26 -12.46 13.66 -16.12
CA MET A 26 -12.83 14.56 -17.24
C MET A 26 -11.62 15.26 -17.88
N TYR A 27 -10.57 15.53 -17.11
CA TYR A 27 -9.48 16.39 -17.56
C TYR A 27 -8.11 15.71 -17.40
N PRO A 28 -7.23 15.83 -18.42
CA PRO A 28 -5.86 15.34 -18.31
C PRO A 28 -5.04 16.14 -17.31
N LYS A 29 -3.95 15.54 -16.81
CA LYS A 29 -3.04 16.11 -15.80
C LYS A 29 -2.46 17.49 -16.17
N ASN A 30 -2.33 17.81 -17.46
CA ASN A 30 -1.84 19.11 -17.92
C ASN A 30 -2.90 20.23 -17.91
N ASN A 31 -4.14 19.93 -17.52
CA ASN A 31 -5.21 20.91 -17.46
C ASN A 31 -5.12 21.75 -16.16
N PRO A 32 -5.19 23.09 -16.21
CA PRO A 32 -5.20 23.93 -15.00
C PRO A 32 -6.29 23.57 -13.99
N VAL A 33 -7.43 23.05 -14.44
CA VAL A 33 -8.54 22.60 -13.57
C VAL A 33 -8.11 21.39 -12.73
N TYR A 34 -7.35 20.45 -13.33
CA TYR A 34 -6.82 19.28 -12.63
C TYR A 34 -5.93 19.71 -11.47
N THR A 35 -4.92 20.54 -11.75
CA THR A 35 -3.96 21.02 -10.75
C THR A 35 -4.64 21.86 -9.67
N LYS A 36 -5.62 22.69 -10.04
CA LYS A 36 -6.38 23.48 -9.07
C LYS A 36 -7.15 22.58 -8.09
N VAL A 37 -7.89 21.60 -8.60
CA VAL A 37 -8.68 20.69 -7.75
C VAL A 37 -7.79 19.83 -6.85
N LEU A 38 -6.61 19.41 -7.34
CA LEU A 38 -5.61 18.72 -6.53
C LEU A 38 -5.12 19.62 -5.36
N ASN A 39 -4.71 20.85 -5.66
CA ASN A 39 -4.24 21.80 -4.64
C ASN A 39 -5.34 22.16 -3.62
N ASP A 40 -6.56 22.38 -4.09
CA ASP A 40 -7.73 22.67 -3.24
C ASP A 40 -8.05 21.47 -2.33
N SER A 41 -7.94 20.25 -2.85
CA SER A 41 -8.13 19.02 -2.06
C SER A 41 -7.03 18.87 -1.02
N TYR A 42 -5.78 19.05 -1.42
CA TYR A 42 -4.62 18.92 -0.54
C TYR A 42 -4.64 19.94 0.59
N SER A 43 -5.06 21.18 0.31
CA SER A 43 -5.16 22.24 1.32
C SER A 43 -6.16 21.87 2.40
N LYS A 44 -7.33 21.30 2.04
CA LYS A 44 -8.30 20.83 3.04
C LYS A 44 -7.77 19.72 3.94
N PHE A 45 -6.99 18.78 3.38
CA PHE A 45 -6.33 17.75 4.19
C PHE A 45 -5.31 18.37 5.14
N ARG A 46 -4.52 19.34 4.68
CA ARG A 46 -3.55 20.05 5.51
C ARG A 46 -4.24 20.77 6.66
N ASP A 47 -5.28 21.54 6.37
CA ASP A 47 -6.04 22.30 7.37
C ASP A 47 -6.63 21.34 8.43
N PHE A 48 -7.15 20.19 8.00
CA PHE A 48 -7.63 19.14 8.91
C PHE A 48 -6.51 18.55 9.78
N PHE A 49 -5.31 18.37 9.21
CA PHE A 49 -4.16 17.80 9.92
C PHE A 49 -3.41 18.78 10.84
N ASP A 50 -3.80 20.06 10.86
CA ASP A 50 -3.27 21.03 11.81
C ASP A 50 -3.74 20.73 13.25
N TYR A 51 -4.89 20.05 13.40
CA TYR A 51 -5.49 19.74 14.69
C TYR A 51 -5.88 18.26 14.90
N LYS A 52 -5.84 17.43 13.85
CA LYS A 52 -5.97 15.95 13.93
C LYS A 52 -4.75 15.28 13.30
N ASP A 53 -4.41 14.08 13.76
CA ASP A 53 -3.30 13.32 13.16
C ASP A 53 -3.76 12.29 12.11
N SER A 54 -5.07 12.03 12.03
CA SER A 54 -5.65 11.06 11.11
C SER A 54 -7.08 11.39 10.71
N TYR A 55 -7.42 11.04 9.47
CA TYR A 55 -8.76 11.14 8.89
C TYR A 55 -9.20 9.76 8.42
N THR A 56 -10.08 9.12 9.19
CA THR A 56 -10.51 7.73 8.98
C THR A 56 -11.94 7.65 8.47
N LEU A 57 -12.13 6.95 7.36
CA LEU A 57 -13.40 6.73 6.71
C LEU A 57 -13.79 5.26 6.78
N LYS A 58 -14.91 4.97 7.43
CA LYS A 58 -15.52 3.64 7.47
C LYS A 58 -16.49 3.49 6.32
N ILE A 59 -16.31 2.42 5.56
CA ILE A 59 -16.98 2.19 4.29
C ILE A 59 -18.01 1.08 4.50
N SER A 60 -19.24 1.38 4.09
CA SER A 60 -20.32 0.41 3.98
C SER A 60 -20.89 0.50 2.57
N GLN A 61 -21.69 -0.50 2.16
CA GLN A 61 -22.16 -0.64 0.78
C GLN A 61 -22.67 0.67 0.13
N ASN A 62 -23.44 1.47 0.86
CA ASN A 62 -24.07 2.70 0.33
C ASN A 62 -23.73 3.96 1.14
N SER A 63 -22.80 3.87 2.10
CA SER A 63 -22.50 4.98 3.01
C SER A 63 -21.05 5.02 3.44
N ILE A 64 -20.57 6.23 3.74
CA ILE A 64 -19.27 6.43 4.39
C ILE A 64 -19.51 7.18 5.69
N THR A 65 -18.90 6.67 6.75
CA THR A 65 -19.00 7.19 8.11
C THR A 65 -17.65 7.72 8.55
N TYR A 66 -17.65 8.88 9.19
CA TYR A 66 -16.50 9.43 9.90
C TYR A 66 -16.84 9.43 11.39
N ASP A 67 -15.96 8.89 12.23
CA ASP A 67 -16.25 8.56 13.63
C ASP A 67 -17.52 7.70 13.79
N SER A 68 -18.61 8.30 14.28
CA SER A 68 -19.93 7.67 14.42
C SER A 68 -20.98 8.25 13.49
N GLU A 69 -20.62 9.24 12.66
CA GLU A 69 -21.56 9.98 11.84
C GLU A 69 -21.46 9.69 10.36
N LYS A 70 -22.61 9.40 9.76
CA LYS A 70 -22.74 9.13 8.34
C LYS A 70 -22.62 10.44 7.56
N ILE A 71 -21.45 10.69 6.99
CA ILE A 71 -21.15 11.90 6.21
C ILE A 71 -21.46 11.76 4.71
N TYR A 72 -21.66 10.53 4.23
CA TYR A 72 -22.06 10.23 2.85
C TYR A 72 -23.09 9.11 2.78
N TYR A 73 -24.04 9.24 1.88
CA TYR A 73 -25.00 8.20 1.53
C TYR A 73 -25.43 8.35 0.07
N ASN A 74 -25.41 7.25 -0.68
CA ASN A 74 -25.96 7.19 -2.03
C ASN A 74 -26.68 5.84 -2.21
N PRO A 75 -28.01 5.83 -2.45
CA PRO A 75 -28.73 4.58 -2.69
C PRO A 75 -28.56 4.04 -4.13
N GLU A 76 -28.14 4.89 -5.07
CA GLU A 76 -27.96 4.52 -6.47
C GLU A 76 -26.63 3.78 -6.66
N LYS A 77 -26.56 2.93 -7.69
CA LYS A 77 -25.29 2.26 -8.06
C LYS A 77 -24.35 3.19 -8.80
N GLU A 78 -24.91 4.08 -9.61
CA GLU A 78 -24.13 4.99 -10.45
C GLU A 78 -23.44 6.05 -9.59
N ASP A 79 -22.15 6.28 -9.86
CA ASP A 79 -21.31 7.27 -9.18
C ASP A 79 -21.29 7.14 -7.64
N ASN A 80 -21.53 5.92 -7.14
CA ASN A 80 -21.51 5.61 -5.72
C ASN A 80 -20.10 5.29 -5.24
N LEU A 81 -19.48 6.24 -4.53
CA LEU A 81 -18.12 6.10 -4.02
C LEU A 81 -18.03 5.02 -2.94
N ALA A 82 -19.06 4.90 -2.10
CA ALA A 82 -19.07 3.88 -1.05
C ALA A 82 -19.14 2.47 -1.66
N LEU A 83 -20.02 2.29 -2.65
CA LEU A 83 -20.14 1.03 -3.38
C LEU A 83 -18.85 0.70 -4.12
N PHE A 84 -18.23 1.68 -4.78
CA PHE A 84 -16.95 1.54 -5.50
C PHE A 84 -15.87 0.91 -4.62
N PHE A 85 -15.73 1.38 -3.38
CA PHE A 85 -14.79 0.80 -2.43
C PHE A 85 -15.27 -0.54 -1.86
N PHE A 86 -16.55 -0.63 -1.51
CA PHE A 86 -17.10 -1.79 -0.81
C PHE A 86 -17.07 -3.06 -1.66
N LYS A 87 -17.31 -2.96 -2.98
CA LYS A 87 -17.32 -4.08 -3.92
C LYS A 87 -15.96 -4.78 -4.03
N ASP A 88 -14.88 -4.03 -3.83
CA ASP A 88 -13.50 -4.52 -3.92
C ASP A 88 -12.95 -4.87 -2.52
N GLY A 89 -13.82 -5.03 -1.53
CA GLY A 89 -13.44 -5.47 -0.18
C GLY A 89 -12.95 -4.38 0.76
N LEU A 90 -12.83 -3.12 0.31
CA LEU A 90 -12.34 -2.03 1.14
C LEU A 90 -13.37 -1.65 2.22
N ARG A 91 -12.95 -1.64 3.49
CA ARG A 91 -13.80 -1.38 4.66
C ARG A 91 -13.40 -0.11 5.41
N GLU A 92 -12.13 0.23 5.38
CA GLU A 92 -11.63 1.47 5.99
C GLU A 92 -10.54 2.08 5.12
N ILE A 93 -10.52 3.41 5.02
CA ILE A 93 -9.37 4.17 4.52
C ILE A 93 -9.02 5.22 5.56
N THR A 94 -7.75 5.29 5.93
CA THR A 94 -7.20 6.26 6.87
C THR A 94 -6.08 7.06 6.22
N PHE A 95 -6.28 8.37 6.13
CA PHE A 95 -5.24 9.32 5.75
C PHE A 95 -4.54 9.84 7.00
N LYS A 96 -3.22 9.86 7.02
CA LYS A 96 -2.43 10.31 8.16
C LYS A 96 -1.78 11.66 7.89
N LYS A 97 -1.54 12.40 8.97
CA LYS A 97 -0.65 13.56 8.96
C LYS A 97 0.70 13.16 8.38
N GLY A 98 1.21 13.99 7.47
CA GLY A 98 2.35 13.67 6.62
C GLY A 98 1.97 13.45 5.17
N LEU A 99 0.68 13.18 4.87
CA LEU A 99 0.15 12.99 3.53
C LEU A 99 0.75 14.01 2.56
N THR A 100 1.38 13.51 1.50
CA THR A 100 1.97 14.37 0.47
C THR A 100 0.98 14.68 -0.64
N ILE A 101 1.26 15.71 -1.44
CA ILE A 101 0.40 16.05 -2.58
C ILE A 101 0.46 14.97 -3.66
N GLU A 102 1.61 14.30 -3.81
CA GLU A 102 1.84 13.20 -4.73
C GLU A 102 1.02 11.96 -4.34
N GLU A 103 1.01 11.58 -3.06
CA GLU A 103 0.18 10.48 -2.57
C GLU A 103 -1.31 10.77 -2.77
N LEU A 104 -1.75 12.00 -2.47
CA LEU A 104 -3.13 12.40 -2.71
C LEU A 104 -3.47 12.39 -4.20
N GLU A 105 -2.58 12.86 -5.07
CA GLU A 105 -2.79 12.82 -6.52
C GLU A 105 -2.99 11.39 -7.00
N GLU A 106 -2.09 10.48 -6.62
CA GLU A 106 -2.17 9.09 -7.05
C GLU A 106 -3.40 8.36 -6.48
N PHE A 107 -3.77 8.62 -5.23
CA PHE A 107 -5.04 8.14 -4.69
C PHE A 107 -6.24 8.65 -5.50
N LEU A 108 -6.30 9.96 -5.81
CA LEU A 108 -7.37 10.54 -6.60
C LEU A 108 -7.44 9.97 -8.02
N ARG A 109 -6.28 9.62 -8.60
CA ARG A 109 -6.21 8.94 -9.90
C ARG A 109 -6.78 7.54 -9.82
N ILE A 110 -6.39 6.74 -8.81
CA ILE A 110 -6.92 5.38 -8.60
C ILE A 110 -8.45 5.41 -8.54
N ILE A 111 -9.03 6.29 -7.71
CA ILE A 111 -10.49 6.33 -7.55
C ILE A 111 -11.22 6.95 -8.75
N SER A 112 -10.51 7.63 -9.65
CA SER A 112 -11.09 8.21 -10.87
C SER A 112 -11.25 7.21 -12.01
N LEU A 113 -10.67 6.01 -11.87
CA LEU A 113 -10.79 4.91 -12.81
C LEU A 113 -12.25 4.40 -12.85
N ASP A 114 -12.72 4.08 -14.06
CA ASP A 114 -14.13 3.73 -14.30
C ASP A 114 -14.52 2.35 -13.75
N PHE A 115 -15.73 2.29 -13.18
CA PHE A 115 -16.37 1.14 -12.55
C PHE A 115 -16.65 -0.04 -13.50
N ASP A 116 -16.79 0.23 -14.80
CA ASP A 116 -17.33 -0.72 -15.81
C ASP A 116 -16.26 -1.38 -16.69
N ARG A 117 -14.97 -1.12 -16.46
CA ARG A 117 -13.94 -1.87 -17.18
C ARG A 117 -13.64 -3.15 -16.42
N GLU A 118 -14.22 -4.25 -16.86
CA GLU A 118 -13.91 -5.63 -16.43
C GLU A 118 -12.41 -6.02 -16.52
N VAL A 119 -11.58 -5.14 -17.09
CA VAL A 119 -10.16 -5.35 -17.39
C VAL A 119 -9.24 -4.49 -16.50
N MET A 120 -9.78 -3.72 -15.55
CA MET A 120 -8.93 -2.99 -14.60
C MET A 120 -8.80 -3.74 -13.29
N ASP A 121 -7.58 -3.73 -12.75
CA ASP A 121 -7.26 -4.25 -11.42
C ASP A 121 -8.20 -3.64 -10.40
N ASP A 122 -8.55 -4.41 -9.38
CA ASP A 122 -9.40 -3.92 -8.30
C ASP A 122 -8.71 -2.77 -7.53
N VAL A 123 -9.51 -1.96 -6.83
CA VAL A 123 -8.99 -0.80 -6.10
C VAL A 123 -7.98 -1.19 -5.03
N VAL A 124 -8.15 -2.33 -4.37
CA VAL A 124 -7.27 -2.79 -3.30
C VAL A 124 -5.88 -3.10 -3.85
N THR A 125 -5.81 -3.82 -4.96
CA THR A 125 -4.59 -4.16 -5.69
C THR A 125 -3.86 -2.89 -6.11
N MET A 126 -4.56 -1.92 -6.70
CA MET A 126 -3.95 -0.64 -7.05
C MET A 126 -3.45 0.14 -5.83
N LEU A 127 -4.19 0.14 -4.71
CA LEU A 127 -3.74 0.78 -3.48
C LEU A 127 -2.50 0.09 -2.89
N TRP A 128 -2.41 -1.23 -3.00
CA TRP A 128 -1.27 -2.03 -2.58
C TRP A 128 -0.02 -1.74 -3.41
N GLU A 129 -0.12 -1.75 -4.74
CA GLU A 129 1.00 -1.49 -5.64
C GLU A 129 1.67 -0.12 -5.43
N ARG A 130 0.92 0.87 -4.94
CA ARG A 130 1.45 2.21 -4.71
C ARG A 130 2.24 2.37 -3.42
N ASP A 131 2.14 1.43 -2.48
CA ASP A 131 2.86 1.44 -1.20
C ASP A 131 2.83 2.82 -0.49
N PHE A 132 1.62 3.37 -0.32
CA PHE A 132 1.42 4.67 0.31
C PHE A 132 1.95 4.68 1.75
N GLN A 133 2.69 5.73 2.11
CA GLN A 133 3.25 5.89 3.46
C GLN A 133 2.23 6.48 4.43
N ASN A 134 1.34 7.35 3.94
CA ASN A 134 0.39 8.09 4.75
C ASN A 134 -1.08 7.83 4.38
N ILE A 135 -1.33 6.81 3.57
CA ILE A 135 -2.67 6.28 3.30
C ILE A 135 -2.67 4.81 3.72
N GLN A 136 -3.52 4.47 4.68
CA GLN A 136 -3.70 3.12 5.17
C GLN A 136 -5.12 2.66 4.86
N TYR A 137 -5.32 1.35 4.75
CA TYR A 137 -6.63 0.81 4.49
C TYR A 137 -6.82 -0.55 5.14
N VAL A 138 -8.07 -0.93 5.34
CA VAL A 138 -8.49 -2.23 5.85
C VAL A 138 -9.38 -2.89 4.80
N VAL A 139 -9.05 -4.13 4.46
CA VAL A 139 -9.78 -4.97 3.52
C VAL A 139 -10.48 -6.07 4.31
N ASP A 140 -11.66 -6.47 3.85
CA ASP A 140 -12.37 -7.63 4.38
C ASP A 140 -11.58 -8.92 4.14
N GLU A 141 -11.42 -9.75 5.16
CA GLU A 141 -10.60 -10.97 5.12
C GLU A 141 -11.04 -11.93 4.02
N THR A 142 -12.33 -11.93 3.65
CA THR A 142 -12.83 -12.80 2.57
C THR A 142 -12.28 -12.43 1.20
N PHE A 143 -11.80 -11.20 1.01
CA PHE A 143 -11.18 -10.73 -0.24
C PHE A 143 -9.68 -11.03 -0.29
N LEU A 144 -9.07 -11.42 0.83
CA LEU A 144 -7.65 -11.77 0.89
C LEU A 144 -7.38 -13.23 0.48
N ILE A 145 -8.43 -14.04 0.33
CA ILE A 145 -8.34 -15.48 0.06
C ILE A 145 -8.04 -15.77 -1.43
N ASP A 146 -8.28 -14.81 -2.32
CA ASP A 146 -8.04 -14.97 -3.77
C ASP A 146 -6.62 -14.57 -4.21
N ILE A 147 -5.77 -14.11 -3.28
CA ILE A 147 -4.34 -13.90 -3.55
C ILE A 147 -3.59 -15.23 -3.31
N ASP A 148 -3.95 -16.25 -4.11
CA ASP A 148 -3.20 -17.50 -4.12
C ASP A 148 -1.77 -17.25 -4.66
N GLU A 149 -0.79 -17.94 -4.08
CA GLU A 149 0.67 -17.84 -4.30
C GLU A 149 1.14 -17.79 -5.77
N GLU A 150 0.28 -18.14 -6.74
CA GLU A 150 0.59 -18.19 -8.18
C GLU A 150 0.78 -16.79 -8.81
N GLU A 151 0.14 -15.73 -8.29
CA GLU A 151 0.21 -14.40 -8.93
C GLU A 151 1.53 -13.67 -8.61
N TYR A 152 2.09 -13.88 -7.41
CA TYR A 152 3.40 -13.36 -7.00
C TYR A 152 4.56 -13.95 -7.82
N GLU A 153 4.46 -15.23 -8.19
CA GLU A 153 5.42 -15.85 -9.13
C GLU A 153 5.28 -15.24 -10.52
N SER A 154 4.06 -14.95 -10.99
CA SER A 154 3.85 -14.39 -12.34
C SER A 154 4.33 -12.94 -12.49
N VAL A 155 4.20 -12.11 -11.45
CA VAL A 155 4.63 -10.69 -11.45
C VAL A 155 6.15 -10.58 -11.31
N SER A 156 6.76 -11.43 -10.49
CA SER A 156 8.22 -11.52 -10.38
C SER A 156 8.85 -12.08 -11.66
N GLU A 157 8.24 -13.11 -12.27
CA GLU A 157 8.70 -13.64 -13.55
C GLU A 157 8.53 -12.66 -14.72
N LYS A 158 7.44 -11.90 -14.80
CA LYS A 158 7.25 -10.86 -15.83
C LYS A 158 8.28 -9.74 -15.70
N SER A 159 8.49 -9.26 -14.48
CA SER A 159 9.47 -8.19 -14.18
C SER A 159 10.91 -8.63 -14.43
N ILE A 160 11.21 -9.93 -14.30
CA ILE A 160 12.50 -10.54 -14.63
C ILE A 160 12.64 -10.68 -16.16
N LYS A 161 11.62 -11.18 -16.87
CA LYS A 161 11.63 -11.37 -18.33
C LYS A 161 11.80 -10.06 -19.11
N ASP A 162 11.22 -8.95 -18.63
CA ASP A 162 11.37 -7.64 -19.28
C ASP A 162 12.73 -6.95 -19.03
N LYS A 163 13.50 -7.42 -18.04
CA LYS A 163 14.86 -6.90 -17.73
C LYS A 163 16.00 -7.75 -18.26
N ILE A 164 15.74 -8.95 -18.77
CA ILE A 164 16.78 -9.81 -19.33
C ILE A 164 16.75 -9.68 -20.86
N THR A 165 17.63 -8.86 -21.40
CA THR A 165 17.84 -8.77 -22.85
C THR A 165 18.72 -9.90 -23.39
N ASP A 166 19.34 -10.73 -22.54
CA ASP A 166 20.14 -11.88 -22.98
C ASP A 166 20.29 -12.96 -21.89
N VAL A 167 20.05 -14.22 -22.26
CA VAL A 167 20.14 -15.40 -21.36
C VAL A 167 21.59 -15.62 -20.89
N SER A 168 22.57 -15.11 -21.64
CA SER A 168 23.99 -15.20 -21.29
C SER A 168 24.37 -14.34 -20.07
N ASP A 169 23.71 -13.20 -19.86
CA ASP A 169 23.99 -12.31 -18.72
C ASP A 169 23.47 -12.89 -17.39
N LEU A 170 22.36 -13.63 -17.42
CA LEU A 170 21.87 -14.39 -16.27
C LEU A 170 22.82 -15.52 -15.87
N MET A 171 23.34 -16.25 -16.86
CA MET A 171 24.26 -17.36 -16.62
C MET A 171 25.61 -16.84 -16.09
N ARG A 172 26.05 -15.67 -16.55
CA ARG A 172 27.22 -14.97 -16.02
C ARG A 172 27.01 -14.46 -14.60
N ALA A 173 25.86 -13.84 -14.30
CA ALA A 173 25.53 -13.37 -12.94
C ALA A 173 25.38 -14.53 -11.94
N TYR A 174 24.83 -15.67 -12.38
CA TYR A 174 24.76 -16.90 -11.60
C TYR A 174 26.15 -17.50 -11.32
N GLU A 175 27.02 -17.55 -12.34
CA GLU A 175 28.39 -18.03 -12.17
C GLU A 175 29.28 -17.09 -11.34
N ASP A 176 29.11 -15.78 -11.47
CA ASP A 176 29.85 -14.79 -10.68
C ASP A 176 29.42 -14.82 -9.21
N GLY A 177 28.13 -15.06 -8.92
CA GLY A 177 27.62 -15.26 -7.56
C GLY A 177 28.14 -16.53 -6.86
N PHE A 178 28.66 -17.48 -7.62
CA PHE A 178 29.33 -18.69 -7.09
C PHE A 178 30.87 -18.60 -7.11
N LYS A 179 31.46 -17.49 -7.56
CA LYS A 179 32.93 -17.32 -7.68
C LYS A 179 33.60 -16.48 -6.59
N GLU A 180 32.86 -16.06 -5.56
CA GLU A 180 33.46 -15.61 -4.29
C GLU A 180 33.12 -16.59 -3.15
N ASP A 181 33.85 -17.71 -3.12
CA ASP A 181 34.78 -18.05 -2.03
C ASP A 181 35.39 -19.43 -2.30
N VAL A 182 36.61 -19.43 -2.86
CA VAL A 182 37.48 -20.60 -2.80
C VAL A 182 38.48 -20.39 -1.67
N THR A 183 38.48 -21.35 -0.73
CA THR A 183 39.49 -21.76 0.26
C THR A 183 39.02 -21.57 1.73
N LYS A 184 38.90 -22.61 2.58
CA LYS A 184 39.51 -23.95 2.63
C LYS A 184 38.51 -24.98 3.20
N PRO A 185 38.63 -26.27 2.86
CA PRO A 185 37.85 -27.30 3.54
C PRO A 185 38.25 -27.33 5.02
N VAL A 186 37.30 -27.09 5.92
CA VAL A 186 37.48 -27.33 7.35
C VAL A 186 37.66 -28.85 7.51
N SER A 187 38.89 -29.26 7.84
CA SER A 187 39.16 -30.64 8.26
C SER A 187 38.50 -30.82 9.62
N VAL A 188 37.36 -31.51 9.64
CA VAL A 188 36.73 -31.96 10.87
C VAL A 188 37.61 -33.04 11.47
N VAL A 189 38.56 -32.64 12.32
CA VAL A 189 39.35 -33.56 13.14
C VAL A 189 38.47 -33.93 14.34
N PRO A 190 38.14 -35.22 14.53
CA PRO A 190 37.38 -35.62 15.70
C PRO A 190 38.22 -35.37 16.97
N LEU A 191 37.63 -34.70 17.96
CA LEU A 191 38.28 -34.46 19.24
C LEU A 191 38.73 -35.80 19.83
N THR A 192 39.97 -35.85 20.31
CA THR A 192 40.48 -37.03 21.02
C THR A 192 40.22 -36.90 22.53
N ASP A 193 40.15 -38.01 23.24
CA ASP A 193 39.96 -38.02 24.70
C ASP A 193 41.00 -37.19 25.46
N LYS A 194 42.17 -36.99 24.85
CA LYS A 194 43.25 -36.18 25.40
C LYS A 194 42.93 -34.67 25.38
N ASP A 195 42.17 -34.22 24.38
CA ASP A 195 41.72 -32.83 24.25
C ASP A 195 40.63 -32.49 25.26
N LEU A 196 39.73 -33.46 25.53
CA LEU A 196 38.71 -33.36 26.57
C LEU A 196 39.33 -33.30 27.98
N GLN A 197 40.39 -34.08 28.24
CA GLN A 197 41.08 -34.07 29.53
C GLN A 197 41.81 -32.74 29.82
N LEU A 198 42.28 -32.05 28.78
CA LEU A 198 42.89 -30.72 28.96
C LEU A 198 41.85 -29.67 29.36
N LEU A 199 40.66 -29.70 28.74
CA LEU A 199 39.56 -28.79 29.08
C LEU A 199 39.03 -28.99 30.50
N VAL A 200 38.91 -30.24 30.96
CA VAL A 200 38.52 -30.54 32.34
C VAL A 200 39.52 -29.97 33.34
N LYS A 201 40.82 -30.07 33.04
CA LYS A 201 41.89 -29.58 33.90
C LYS A 201 41.97 -28.05 33.97
N GLU A 202 41.45 -27.38 32.95
CA GLU A 202 41.38 -25.91 32.87
C GLU A 202 40.18 -25.39 33.66
N LEU A 203 39.04 -26.08 33.60
CA LEU A 203 37.85 -25.79 34.40
C LEU A 203 38.05 -26.01 35.91
N GLU A 204 38.86 -27.00 36.30
CA GLU A 204 39.23 -27.20 37.72
C GLU A 204 40.20 -26.15 38.25
N LYS A 205 40.83 -25.35 37.37
CA LYS A 205 41.78 -24.30 37.76
C LYS A 205 41.11 -22.96 38.05
N ASP A 206 39.89 -22.78 37.56
CA ASP A 206 39.04 -21.60 37.76
C ASP A 206 37.99 -21.79 38.87
N ALA A 207 38.05 -22.91 39.63
CA ALA A 207 37.27 -23.21 40.82
C ALA A 207 38.13 -23.14 42.10
#